data_AF-A0A9P0Q5N5-F1
#
_entry.id   AF-A0A9P0Q5N5-F1
#
_cell.length_a   1.000
_cell.length_b   1.000
_cell.length_c   1.000
_cell.angle_alpha   90.00
_cell.angle_beta   90.00
_cell.angle_gamma   90.00
#
_symmetry.space_group_name_H-M   'P 1'
#
loop_
_entity.id
_entity.type
_entity.pdbx_description
1 polymer ?
#
loop_
_entity_poly.entity_id
_entity_poly.type
_entity_poly.pdbx_seq_one_letter_code
_entity_poly.pdbx_strand_id
1 'polypeptide(L)'
;MTPYRQTNSIGYEETCFNYRLCRARRVVENAFGIMANRFRIFLTPIATKVDTVDDIVMACRVLHNFLRRKSTSYIQPSNIDTEDIISGTVLIGDMHMNGELISLDVSRQGSPTIDAKMIRNGYKEYYNNAGEVDFQHKFVY
;
A
#
# COMPACT_ATOMS: atom_id res chain seq x y z
N MET A 1 4.10 8.98 -4.39
CA MET A 1 4.84 9.77 -3.37
C MET A 1 6.18 9.11 -3.11
N THR A 2 7.27 9.87 -3.01
CA THR A 2 8.63 9.34 -2.78
C THR A 2 9.03 9.56 -1.31
N PRO A 3 9.57 8.54 -0.61
CA PRO A 3 10.02 8.73 0.78
C PRO A 3 11.22 9.71 0.86
N TYR A 4 11.53 10.19 2.07
CA TYR A 4 12.85 10.76 2.34
C TYR A 4 13.91 9.67 2.23
N ARG A 5 15.10 10.03 1.75
CA ARG A 5 16.20 9.07 1.62
C ARG A 5 16.59 8.58 3.00
N GLN A 6 16.68 7.26 3.16
CA GLN A 6 17.10 6.66 4.41
C GLN A 6 18.62 6.73 4.48
N THR A 7 19.11 7.72 5.22
CA THR A 7 20.53 7.96 5.50
C THR A 7 20.73 7.98 7.02
N ASN A 8 21.97 7.81 7.48
CA ASN A 8 22.29 7.84 8.92
C ASN A 8 21.91 9.15 9.62
N SER A 9 21.69 10.23 8.87
CA SER A 9 21.29 11.55 9.37
C SER A 9 19.82 11.90 9.08
N ILE A 10 18.95 10.92 8.85
CA ILE A 10 17.51 11.19 8.64
C ILE A 10 16.91 11.79 9.91
N GLY A 11 16.17 12.89 9.76
CA GLY A 11 15.55 13.56 10.89
C GLY A 11 14.36 12.77 11.45
N TYR A 12 14.06 12.98 12.73
CA TYR A 12 12.92 12.35 13.41
C TYR A 12 11.60 12.48 12.62
N GLU A 13 11.27 13.71 12.21
CA GLU A 13 10.05 14.01 11.46
C GLU A 13 9.99 13.30 10.10
N GLU A 14 11.14 13.15 9.44
CA GLU A 14 11.26 12.49 8.14
C GLU A 14 11.07 10.98 8.30
N THR A 15 11.60 10.41 9.39
CA THR A 15 11.38 9.00 9.75
C THR A 15 9.92 8.73 10.09
N CYS A 16 9.27 9.60 10.88
CA CYS A 16 7.84 9.50 11.16
C CYS A 16 7.00 9.55 9.87
N PHE A 17 7.29 10.49 8.98
CA PHE A 17 6.65 10.56 7.67
C PHE A 17 6.86 9.27 6.85
N ASN A 18 8.10 8.77 6.77
CA ASN A 18 8.41 7.55 6.03
C ASN A 18 7.64 6.35 6.59
N TYR A 19 7.58 6.21 7.91
CA TYR A 19 6.81 5.16 8.58
C TYR A 19 5.33 5.24 8.20
N ARG A 20 4.71 6.41 8.37
CA ARG A 20 3.29 6.66 7.98
C ARG A 20 3.03 6.34 6.52
N LEU A 21 3.95 6.73 5.63
CA LEU A 21 3.85 6.47 4.20
C LEU A 21 3.96 4.97 3.88
N CYS A 22 4.85 4.23 4.53
CA CYS A 22 4.96 2.78 4.39
C CYS A 22 3.68 2.08 4.87
N ARG A 23 3.10 2.48 6.01
CA ARG A 23 1.82 1.93 6.48
C ARG A 23 0.70 2.14 5.47
N ALA A 24 0.60 3.36 4.90
CA ALA A 24 -0.40 3.65 3.88
C ALA A 24 -0.21 2.80 2.61
N ARG A 25 1.03 2.63 2.14
CA ARG A 25 1.32 1.75 1.00
C ARG A 25 0.90 0.31 1.25
N ARG A 26 1.21 -0.25 2.43
CA ARG A 26 0.84 -1.62 2.79
C ARG A 26 -0.67 -1.87 2.71
N VAL A 27 -1.49 -0.91 3.15
CA VAL A 27 -2.96 -1.03 3.02
C VAL A 27 -3.40 -1.13 1.56
N VAL A 28 -2.80 -0.30 0.70
CA VAL A 28 -3.10 -0.28 -0.74
C VAL A 28 -2.60 -1.55 -1.42
N GLU A 29 -1.37 -1.97 -1.13
CA GLU A 29 -0.75 -3.19 -1.64
C GLU A 29 -1.55 -4.44 -1.23
N ASN A 30 -1.99 -4.54 0.03
CA ASN A 30 -2.88 -5.60 0.50
C ASN A 30 -4.18 -5.66 -0.31
N ALA A 31 -4.80 -4.51 -0.59
CA ALA A 31 -6.04 -4.46 -1.37
C ALA A 31 -5.82 -4.98 -2.80
N PHE A 32 -4.74 -4.58 -3.46
CA PHE A 32 -4.39 -5.08 -4.80
C PHE A 32 -4.00 -6.57 -4.76
N GLY A 33 -3.26 -7.01 -3.75
CA GLY A 33 -2.90 -8.42 -3.54
C GLY A 33 -4.15 -9.31 -3.40
N ILE A 34 -5.14 -8.88 -2.61
CA ILE A 34 -6.44 -9.57 -2.50
C ILE A 34 -7.12 -9.66 -3.88
N MET A 35 -7.21 -8.54 -4.59
CA MET A 35 -7.88 -8.49 -5.88
C MET A 35 -7.19 -9.39 -6.91
N ALA A 36 -5.86 -9.39 -6.98
CA ALA A 36 -5.11 -10.19 -7.94
C ALA A 36 -5.10 -11.69 -7.61
N ASN A 37 -4.99 -12.05 -6.32
CA ASN A 37 -5.09 -13.45 -5.89
C ASN A 37 -6.49 -14.03 -6.19
N ARG A 38 -7.55 -13.22 -6.00
CA ARG A 38 -8.93 -13.64 -6.27
C ARG A 38 -9.29 -13.61 -7.75
N PHE A 39 -8.82 -12.62 -8.48
CA PHE A 39 -9.09 -12.44 -9.90
C PHE A 39 -7.78 -12.51 -10.68
N ARG A 40 -7.45 -13.73 -11.13
CA ARG A 40 -6.21 -14.02 -11.86
C ARG A 40 -5.98 -13.15 -13.10
N ILE A 41 -7.03 -12.52 -13.64
CA ILE A 41 -6.92 -11.56 -14.74
C ILE A 41 -5.95 -10.41 -14.43
N PHE A 42 -5.76 -10.04 -13.16
CA PHE A 42 -4.80 -9.01 -12.75
C PHE A 42 -3.35 -9.52 -12.59
N LEU A 43 -3.11 -10.83 -12.63
CA LEU A 43 -1.77 -11.42 -12.53
C LEU A 43 -1.03 -11.46 -13.87
N THR A 44 -1.72 -11.15 -14.96
CA THR A 44 -1.15 -11.10 -16.31
C THR A 44 -1.52 -9.79 -17.01
N PRO A 45 -0.72 -9.32 -17.97
CA PRO A 45 -1.11 -8.18 -18.80
C PRO A 45 -2.49 -8.39 -19.44
N ILE A 46 -3.39 -7.41 -19.29
CA ILE A 46 -4.75 -7.49 -19.82
C ILE A 46 -4.72 -7.02 -21.28
N ALA A 47 -4.76 -7.97 -22.21
CA ALA A 47 -4.69 -7.71 -23.65
C ALA A 47 -6.06 -7.29 -24.24
N THR A 48 -6.61 -6.18 -23.76
CA THR A 48 -7.89 -5.61 -24.24
C THR A 48 -7.80 -4.08 -24.39
N LYS A 49 -8.89 -3.45 -24.86
CA LYS A 49 -8.98 -1.98 -24.93
C LYS A 49 -9.09 -1.40 -23.52
N VAL A 50 -8.56 -0.20 -23.32
CA VAL A 50 -8.59 0.50 -22.01
C VAL A 50 -10.00 0.61 -21.45
N ASP A 51 -10.99 0.97 -22.27
CA ASP A 51 -12.40 1.05 -21.84
C ASP A 51 -12.91 -0.29 -21.27
N THR A 52 -12.48 -1.41 -21.86
CA THR A 52 -12.83 -2.76 -21.37
C THR A 52 -12.10 -3.10 -20.08
N VAL A 53 -10.88 -2.57 -19.86
CA VAL A 53 -10.17 -2.73 -18.59
C VAL A 53 -10.93 -2.04 -17.45
N ASP A 54 -11.48 -0.85 -17.69
CA ASP A 54 -12.28 -0.14 -16.69
C ASP A 54 -13.52 -0.95 -16.28
N ASP A 55 -14.22 -1.54 -17.25
CA ASP A 55 -15.36 -2.42 -17.00
C ASP A 55 -14.95 -3.67 -16.20
N ILE A 56 -13.80 -4.29 -16.52
CA ILE A 56 -13.27 -5.44 -15.78
C ILE A 56 -12.98 -5.05 -14.32
N VAL A 57 -12.32 -3.91 -14.09
CA VAL A 57 -12.01 -3.43 -12.74
C VAL A 57 -13.28 -3.17 -11.95
N MET A 58 -14.29 -2.53 -12.56
CA MET A 58 -15.59 -2.29 -11.92
C MET A 58 -16.33 -3.58 -11.60
N ALA A 59 -16.37 -4.54 -12.53
CA ALA A 59 -17.00 -5.83 -12.32
C ALA A 59 -16.33 -6.62 -11.18
N CYS A 60 -15.00 -6.69 -11.16
CA CYS A 60 -14.24 -7.32 -10.09
C CYS A 60 -14.49 -6.65 -8.73
N ARG A 61 -14.58 -5.30 -8.69
CA ARG A 61 -14.90 -4.56 -7.45
C ARG A 61 -16.30 -4.91 -6.91
N VAL A 62 -17.31 -4.91 -7.78
CA VAL A 62 -18.68 -5.27 -7.38
C VAL A 62 -18.74 -6.71 -6.88
N LEU A 63 -18.10 -7.64 -7.60
CA LEU A 63 -18.04 -9.04 -7.23
C LEU A 63 -17.29 -9.26 -5.91
N HIS A 64 -16.17 -8.58 -5.69
CA HIS A 64 -15.44 -8.58 -4.42
C HIS A 64 -16.33 -8.15 -3.25
N ASN A 65 -17.04 -7.03 -3.40
CA ASN A 65 -17.92 -6.51 -2.36
C ASN A 65 -19.08 -7.48 -2.07
N PHE A 66 -19.65 -8.10 -3.11
CA PHE A 66 -20.69 -9.10 -2.97
C PHE A 66 -20.19 -10.34 -2.21
N LEU A 67 -19.05 -10.90 -2.62
CA LEU A 67 -18.47 -12.08 -1.99
C LEU A 67 -18.07 -11.83 -0.55
N ARG A 68 -17.48 -10.66 -0.25
CA ARG A 68 -17.16 -10.24 1.13
C ARG A 68 -18.40 -10.19 2.03
N ARG A 69 -19.58 -9.87 1.49
CA ARG A 69 -20.84 -9.83 2.24
C ARG A 69 -21.51 -11.20 2.36
N LYS A 70 -21.30 -12.10 1.40
CA LYS A 70 -22.05 -13.36 1.28
C LYS A 70 -21.27 -14.60 1.70
N SER A 71 -19.94 -14.54 1.68
CA SER A 71 -19.08 -15.66 2.02
C SER A 71 -18.15 -15.26 3.16
N THR A 72 -18.28 -15.97 4.27
CA THR A 72 -17.40 -15.83 5.45
C THR A 72 -15.99 -16.38 5.19
N SER A 73 -15.82 -17.22 4.16
CA SER A 73 -14.53 -17.78 3.76
C SER A 73 -13.82 -17.00 2.66
N TYR A 74 -14.44 -15.94 2.13
CA TYR A 74 -13.88 -15.17 1.01
C TYR A 74 -12.61 -14.40 1.37
N ILE A 75 -12.47 -13.92 2.62
CA ILE A 75 -11.24 -13.30 3.12
C ILE A 75 -11.09 -13.76 4.57
N GLN A 76 -10.08 -14.60 4.84
CA GLN A 76 -9.73 -14.98 6.20
C GLN A 76 -8.70 -13.99 6.76
N PRO A 77 -8.68 -13.73 8.08
CA PRO A 77 -7.66 -12.89 8.70
C PRO A 77 -6.24 -13.36 8.42
N SER A 78 -6.00 -14.67 8.31
CA SER A 78 -4.67 -15.23 7.99
C SER A 78 -4.20 -14.89 6.57
N ASN A 79 -5.12 -14.47 5.70
CA ASN A 79 -4.79 -14.19 4.31
C ASN A 79 -4.12 -12.82 4.14
N ILE A 80 -4.38 -11.85 5.02
CA ILE A 80 -3.99 -10.45 4.85
C ILE A 80 -2.78 -10.11 5.72
N ASP A 81 -1.86 -9.29 5.22
CA ASP A 81 -0.80 -8.76 6.06
C ASP A 81 -1.38 -7.89 7.16
N THR A 82 -1.04 -8.22 8.41
CA THR A 82 -1.42 -7.43 9.57
C THR A 82 -0.19 -6.82 10.22
N GLU A 83 -0.39 -5.75 10.96
CA GLU A 83 0.66 -5.11 11.74
C GLU A 83 0.31 -5.24 13.21
N ASP A 84 1.24 -5.77 13.99
CA ASP A 84 1.14 -5.66 15.43
C ASP A 84 1.58 -4.25 15.84
N ILE A 85 0.60 -3.45 16.28
CA ILE A 85 0.79 -2.05 16.69
C ILE A 85 1.57 -1.94 18.01
N ILE A 86 1.79 -3.07 18.71
CA ILE A 86 2.58 -3.12 19.95
C ILE A 86 4.05 -3.38 19.63
N SER A 87 4.35 -4.40 18.82
CA SER A 87 5.74 -4.74 18.46
C SER A 87 6.26 -4.03 17.20
N GLY A 88 5.38 -3.42 16.41
CA GLY A 88 5.71 -2.81 15.12
C GLY A 88 6.03 -3.82 14.02
N THR A 89 5.81 -5.11 14.29
CA THR A 89 6.13 -6.19 13.37
C THR A 89 5.01 -6.42 12.37
N VAL A 90 5.39 -6.84 11.17
CA VAL A 90 4.47 -7.19 10.09
C VAL A 90 4.29 -8.70 10.08
N LEU A 91 3.05 -9.15 10.26
CA LEU A 91 2.67 -10.54 10.07
C LEU A 91 2.17 -10.68 8.63
N ILE A 92 2.93 -11.42 7.82
CA ILE A 92 2.64 -11.64 6.40
C ILE A 92 1.51 -12.67 6.27
N GLY A 93 0.52 -12.37 5.44
CA GLY A 93 -0.63 -13.23 5.19
C GLY A 93 -0.39 -14.25 4.07
N ASP A 94 -1.18 -15.32 4.10
CA ASP A 94 -1.05 -16.47 3.18
C ASP A 94 -1.32 -16.12 1.70
N MET A 95 -1.98 -15.00 1.39
CA MET A 95 -2.30 -14.63 0.00
C MET A 95 -1.09 -14.25 -0.85
N HIS A 96 0.10 -14.09 -0.26
CA HIS A 96 1.33 -13.91 -1.03
C HIS A 96 1.79 -15.19 -1.76
N MET A 97 1.23 -16.37 -1.44
CA MET A 97 1.72 -17.64 -1.98
C MET A 97 1.15 -18.04 -3.35
N ASN A 98 0.10 -17.38 -3.86
CA ASN A 98 -0.64 -17.84 -5.06
C ASN A 98 -0.38 -17.03 -6.34
N GLY A 99 0.68 -16.21 -6.38
CA GLY A 99 1.10 -15.42 -7.54
C GLY A 99 1.49 -14.00 -7.16
N GLU A 100 2.67 -13.56 -7.62
CA GLU A 100 3.18 -12.22 -7.35
C GLU A 100 2.67 -11.21 -8.39
N LEU A 101 2.37 -9.99 -7.94
CA LEU A 101 2.13 -8.87 -8.82
C LEU A 101 3.43 -8.52 -9.56
N ILE A 102 3.33 -8.32 -10.88
CA ILE A 102 4.47 -7.86 -11.68
C ILE A 102 4.81 -6.43 -11.22
N SER A 103 6.04 -6.23 -10.76
CA SER A 103 6.53 -4.89 -10.44
C SER A 103 6.52 -4.03 -11.69
N LEU A 104 5.98 -2.82 -11.59
CA LEU A 104 6.04 -1.85 -12.66
C LEU A 104 7.50 -1.50 -12.95
N ASP A 105 7.86 -1.43 -14.23
CA ASP A 105 9.18 -0.99 -14.65
C ASP A 105 9.42 0.44 -14.12
N VAL A 106 10.35 0.58 -13.18
CA VAL A 106 10.66 1.86 -12.58
C VAL A 106 11.46 2.65 -13.64
N SER A 107 10.77 3.50 -14.40
CA SER A 107 11.44 4.52 -15.22
C SER A 107 12.46 5.23 -14.33
N ARG A 108 13.73 5.24 -14.75
CA ARG A 108 14.87 5.80 -14.00
C ARG A 108 14.51 7.21 -13.53
N GLN A 109 14.03 7.34 -12.29
CA GLN A 109 13.56 8.62 -11.79
C GLN A 109 14.77 9.49 -11.49
N GLY A 110 14.85 10.62 -12.19
CA GLY A 110 15.66 11.75 -11.75
C GLY A 110 15.23 12.24 -10.37
N SER A 111 15.89 13.28 -9.86
CA SER A 111 15.47 13.89 -8.60
C SER A 111 13.99 14.31 -8.65
N PRO A 112 13.19 14.08 -7.59
CA PRO A 112 11.79 14.51 -7.55
C PRO A 112 11.66 16.01 -7.87
N THR A 113 10.59 16.38 -8.57
CA THR A 113 10.27 17.77 -8.87
C THR A 113 10.12 18.60 -7.58
N ILE A 114 10.27 19.92 -7.70
CA ILE A 114 10.10 20.83 -6.56
C ILE A 114 8.70 20.67 -5.96
N ASP A 115 7.66 20.64 -6.80
CA ASP A 115 6.27 20.44 -6.35
C ASP A 115 6.09 19.12 -5.60
N ALA A 116 6.68 18.02 -6.09
CA ALA A 116 6.61 16.72 -5.41
C ALA A 116 7.26 16.78 -4.01
N LYS A 117 8.37 17.53 -3.87
CA LYS A 117 9.01 17.77 -2.57
C LYS A 117 8.14 18.64 -1.67
N MET A 118 7.46 19.66 -2.20
CA MET A 118 6.56 20.52 -1.43
C MET A 118 5.36 19.74 -0.90
N ILE A 119 4.72 18.91 -1.72
CA ILE A 119 3.62 18.03 -1.27
C ILE A 119 4.10 17.07 -0.18
N ARG A 120 5.28 16.44 -0.37
CA ARG A 120 5.89 15.57 0.64
C ARG A 120 6.11 16.32 1.96
N ASN A 121 6.68 17.52 1.90
CA ASN A 121 6.93 18.34 3.08
C ASN A 121 5.62 18.74 3.79
N GLY A 122 4.57 19.08 3.05
CA GLY A 122 3.25 19.38 3.63
C GLY A 122 2.65 18.19 4.37
N TYR A 123 2.76 16.98 3.82
CA TYR A 123 2.35 15.77 4.55
C TYR A 123 3.23 15.47 5.75
N LYS A 124 4.56 15.71 5.65
CA LYS A 124 5.47 15.57 6.78
C LYS A 124 5.02 16.49 7.92
N GLU A 125 4.78 17.77 7.63
CA GLU A 125 4.30 18.74 8.61
C GLU A 125 2.97 18.30 9.23
N TYR A 126 2.01 17.87 8.41
CA TYR A 126 0.73 17.37 8.92
C TYR A 126 0.90 16.18 9.88
N TYR A 127 1.65 15.13 9.50
CA TYR A 127 1.79 13.92 10.34
C TYR A 127 2.60 14.14 11.61
N ASN A 128 3.44 15.17 11.68
CA ASN A 128 4.18 15.54 12.89
C ASN A 128 3.46 16.61 13.73
N ASN A 129 2.26 17.04 13.32
CA ASN A 129 1.44 18.01 14.05
C ASN A 129 -0.02 17.53 14.09
N ALA A 130 -0.93 18.18 13.36
CA ALA A 130 -2.37 17.92 13.44
C ALA A 130 -2.80 16.47 13.14
N GLY A 131 -2.00 15.72 12.38
CA GLY A 131 -2.22 14.33 12.01
C GLY A 131 -1.44 13.30 12.83
N GLU A 132 -0.82 13.74 13.92
CA GLU A 132 -0.08 12.91 14.87
C GLU A 132 -0.97 11.86 15.53
N VAL A 133 -0.38 10.70 15.83
CA VAL A 133 -1.04 9.58 16.50
C VAL A 133 -0.11 8.94 17.52
N ASP A 134 -0.66 8.49 18.64
CA ASP A 134 0.10 8.03 19.81
C ASP A 134 1.11 6.92 19.52
N PHE A 135 0.82 6.04 18.57
CA PHE A 135 1.70 4.90 18.26
C PHE A 135 2.87 5.28 17.35
N GLN A 136 2.88 6.46 16.70
CA GLN A 136 3.91 6.77 15.70
C GLN A 136 5.31 6.93 16.31
N HIS A 137 5.39 7.32 17.59
CA HIS A 137 6.66 7.49 18.30
C HIS A 137 7.30 6.17 18.72
N LYS A 138 6.55 5.08 18.79
CA LYS A 138 7.04 3.78 19.29
C LYS A 138 7.97 3.06 18.30
N PHE A 139 7.96 3.49 17.04
CA PHE A 139 8.61 2.80 15.92
C PHE A 139 9.59 3.70 15.17
N VAL A 140 9.85 4.90 15.69
CA VAL A 140 10.74 5.91 15.11
C VAL A 140 11.91 6.09 16.08
N TYR A 141 13.04 5.41 15.80
CA TYR A 141 14.29 5.46 16.58
C TYR A 141 15.37 6.25 15.82
#